data_AF-I7LJT7-F1
#
_entry.id   AF-I7LJT7-F1
#
_cell.length_a   1.000
_cell.length_b   1.000
_cell.length_c   1.000
_cell.angle_alpha   90.00
_cell.angle_beta   90.00
_cell.angle_gamma   90.00
#
_symmetry.space_group_name_H-M   'P 1'
#
loop_
_entity.id
_entity.type
_entity.pdbx_description
1 polymer ?
#
loop_
_entity_poly.entity_id
_entity_poly.type
_entity_poly.pdbx_seq_one_letter_code
_entity_poly.pdbx_strand_id
1 'polypeptide(L)'
;MTEDVCSVSFSPGTPEEFESVGLAAGVRLPLDRLKELQERHGFEVILYFDEDLARNSTLDADYADFRIVPVQARPFMPLAVFLRVVAEQEEIARRMQEETPVIEVLETGMIDRCSGCVHCVKQYIKGLLL
;
A
#
# COMPACT_ATOMS: atom_id res chain seq x y z
N MET A 1 -31.52 -2.31 -14.55
CA MET A 1 -30.84 -2.08 -13.25
C MET A 1 -29.38 -2.36 -13.51
N THR A 2 -28.64 -1.35 -13.94
CA THR A 2 -27.20 -1.46 -14.20
C THR A 2 -26.50 -1.59 -12.86
N GLU A 3 -25.82 -2.71 -12.66
CA GLU A 3 -24.96 -2.93 -11.50
C GLU A 3 -23.89 -1.85 -11.52
N ASP A 4 -23.92 -0.96 -10.55
CA ASP A 4 -22.85 0.00 -10.27
C ASP A 4 -21.66 -0.84 -9.75
N VAL A 5 -20.93 -1.44 -10.69
CA VAL A 5 -19.68 -2.13 -10.38
C VAL A 5 -18.74 -1.05 -9.89
N CYS A 6 -18.47 -1.02 -8.59
CA CYS A 6 -17.38 -0.25 -8.01
C CYS A 6 -16.08 -0.64 -8.73
N SER A 7 -15.72 0.10 -9.79
CA SER A 7 -14.43 -0.05 -10.45
C SER A 7 -13.40 0.68 -9.60
N VAL A 8 -12.47 -0.07 -9.03
CA VAL A 8 -11.21 0.48 -8.57
C VAL A 8 -10.30 0.52 -9.78
N SER A 9 -9.66 1.66 -10.06
CA SER A 9 -8.63 1.73 -11.09
C SER A 9 -7.36 2.35 -10.53
N PHE A 10 -6.22 1.95 -11.08
CA PHE A 10 -4.91 2.40 -10.66
C PHE A 10 -4.23 3.11 -11.81
N SER A 11 -3.64 4.26 -11.53
CA SER A 11 -2.90 5.04 -12.51
C SER A 11 -1.57 5.50 -11.93
N PRO A 12 -0.52 5.67 -12.76
CA PRO A 12 0.74 6.22 -12.30
C PRO A 12 0.53 7.64 -11.77
N GLY A 13 1.21 7.96 -10.67
CA GLY A 13 1.09 9.25 -10.00
C GLY A 13 2.01 10.28 -10.65
N THR A 14 1.81 11.55 -10.32
CA THR A 14 2.76 12.61 -10.65
C THR A 14 3.94 12.56 -9.68
N PRO A 15 5.18 12.27 -10.14
CA PRO A 15 6.34 12.08 -9.27
C PRO A 15 6.63 13.26 -8.35
N GLU A 16 6.36 14.49 -8.82
CA GLU A 16 6.73 15.75 -8.15
C GLU A 16 6.14 15.89 -6.74
N GLU A 17 4.93 15.38 -6.50
CA GLU A 17 4.26 15.51 -5.20
C GLU A 17 4.91 14.60 -4.15
N PHE A 18 5.22 13.35 -4.51
CA PHE A 18 5.82 12.37 -3.60
C PHE A 18 7.32 12.60 -3.42
N GLU A 19 8.03 13.02 -4.47
CA GLU A 19 9.45 13.38 -4.38
C GLU A 19 9.67 14.53 -3.39
N SER A 20 8.77 15.51 -3.35
CA SER A 20 8.85 16.65 -2.43
C SER A 20 8.79 16.25 -0.93
N VAL A 21 8.23 15.08 -0.63
CA VAL A 21 8.11 14.52 0.73
C VAL A 21 9.08 13.37 0.98
N GLY A 22 10.02 13.12 0.04
CA GLY A 22 11.05 12.10 0.15
C GLY A 22 10.58 10.68 -0.17
N LEU A 23 9.50 10.55 -0.94
CA LEU A 23 8.94 9.27 -1.38
C LEU A 23 9.13 9.16 -2.90
N ALA A 24 10.09 8.37 -3.34
CA ALA A 24 10.35 8.12 -4.76
C ALA A 24 10.65 6.64 -4.96
N ALA A 25 10.45 6.13 -6.17
CA ALA A 25 10.82 4.76 -6.50
C ALA A 25 12.31 4.52 -6.22
N GLY A 26 12.62 3.42 -5.55
CA GLY A 26 13.95 3.05 -5.05
C GLY A 26 14.31 3.60 -3.67
N VAL A 27 13.52 4.51 -3.09
CA VAL A 27 13.77 5.01 -1.72
C VAL A 27 13.53 3.91 -0.71
N ARG A 28 14.47 3.78 0.25
CA ARG A 28 14.32 2.90 1.41
C ARG A 28 14.13 3.72 2.67
N LEU A 29 13.11 3.40 3.45
CA LEU A 29 12.81 4.09 4.70
C LEU A 29 12.26 3.12 5.75
N PRO A 30 12.49 3.38 7.05
CA PRO A 30 11.87 2.59 8.11
C PRO A 30 10.34 2.66 8.03
N LEU A 31 9.67 1.57 8.36
CA LEU A 31 8.20 1.48 8.40
C LEU A 31 7.56 2.58 9.25
N ASP A 32 8.14 2.92 10.39
CA ASP A 32 7.63 3.98 11.27
C ASP A 32 7.63 5.34 10.58
N ARG A 33 8.68 5.62 9.80
CA ARG A 33 8.76 6.86 9.03
C ARG A 33 7.73 6.88 7.90
N LEU A 34 7.51 5.75 7.25
CA LEU A 34 6.47 5.63 6.22
C LEU A 34 5.07 5.84 6.80
N LYS A 35 4.81 5.29 8.00
CA LYS A 35 3.57 5.50 8.74
C LYS A 35 3.36 6.97 9.09
N GLU A 36 4.37 7.66 9.62
CA GLU A 36 4.29 9.11 9.90
C GLU A 36 3.95 9.93 8.66
N LEU A 37 4.56 9.61 7.51
CA LEU A 37 4.29 10.28 6.25
C LEU A 37 2.87 10.00 5.76
N GLN A 38 2.41 8.75 5.90
CA GLN A 38 1.05 8.36 5.54
C GLN A 38 0.01 9.16 6.34
N GLU A 39 0.19 9.26 7.66
CA GLU A 39 -0.71 9.99 8.54
C GLU A 39 -0.72 11.50 8.25
N ARG A 40 0.43 12.07 7.85
CA ARG A 40 0.57 13.49 7.55
C ARG A 40 -0.02 13.89 6.20
N HIS A 41 0.16 13.04 5.18
CA HIS A 41 -0.18 13.38 3.79
C HIS A 41 -1.44 12.68 3.27
N GLY A 42 -1.94 11.65 3.96
CA GLY A 42 -3.23 11.02 3.66
C GLY A 42 -3.23 10.05 2.48
N PHE A 43 -2.06 9.59 2.02
CA PHE A 43 -1.96 8.58 0.96
C PHE A 43 -2.19 7.16 1.48
N GLU A 44 -2.39 6.20 0.57
CA GLU A 44 -2.47 4.78 0.90
C GLU A 44 -1.13 4.07 0.68
N VAL A 45 -0.76 3.18 1.59
CA VAL A 45 0.42 2.33 1.43
C VAL A 45 -0.04 0.91 1.24
N ILE A 46 0.37 0.29 0.14
CA ILE A 46 0.20 -1.14 -0.09
C ILE A 46 1.55 -1.81 0.10
N LEU A 47 1.64 -2.66 1.13
CA LEU A 47 2.84 -3.41 1.46
C LEU A 47 2.80 -4.77 0.78
N TYR A 48 3.89 -5.12 0.11
CA TYR A 48 4.14 -6.43 -0.47
C TYR A 48 5.14 -7.19 0.41
N PHE A 49 4.89 -8.50 0.55
CA PHE A 49 5.76 -9.44 1.24
C PHE A 49 6.45 -10.40 0.28
N ASP A 50 6.00 -10.44 -0.98
CA ASP A 50 6.59 -11.21 -2.07
C ASP A 50 7.28 -10.26 -3.04
N GLU A 51 8.61 -10.39 -3.19
CA GLU A 51 9.42 -9.52 -4.03
C GLU A 51 9.12 -9.67 -5.53
N ASP A 52 8.86 -10.90 -5.99
CA ASP A 52 8.59 -11.18 -7.40
C ASP A 52 7.29 -10.49 -7.82
N LEU A 53 6.24 -10.64 -7.01
CA LEU A 53 4.97 -9.95 -7.23
C LEU A 53 5.12 -8.42 -7.12
N ALA A 54 5.91 -7.96 -6.16
CA ALA A 54 6.13 -6.52 -5.94
C ALA A 54 6.81 -5.85 -7.13
N ARG A 55 7.78 -6.51 -7.77
CA ARG A 55 8.57 -5.92 -8.86
C ARG A 55 8.01 -6.19 -10.25
N ASN A 56 7.39 -7.35 -10.47
CA ASN A 56 7.04 -7.81 -11.81
C ASN A 56 5.54 -7.72 -12.13
N SER A 57 4.70 -7.39 -11.15
CA SER A 57 3.25 -7.23 -11.33
C SER A 57 2.78 -5.79 -11.11
N THR A 58 1.55 -5.51 -11.54
CA THR A 58 0.86 -4.23 -11.32
C THR A 58 -0.17 -4.38 -10.22
N LEU A 59 -0.42 -3.29 -9.49
CA LEU A 59 -1.40 -3.30 -8.40
C LEU A 59 -2.80 -3.69 -8.89
N ASP A 60 -3.19 -3.28 -10.09
CA ASP A 60 -4.47 -3.65 -10.71
C ASP A 60 -4.60 -5.17 -10.93
N ALA A 61 -3.60 -5.78 -11.56
CA ALA A 61 -3.57 -7.23 -11.80
C ALA A 61 -3.60 -8.01 -10.47
N ASP A 62 -2.81 -7.57 -9.49
CA ASP A 62 -2.74 -8.21 -8.18
C ASP A 62 -4.09 -8.14 -7.44
N TYR A 63 -4.77 -7.00 -7.46
CA TYR A 63 -6.10 -6.90 -6.85
C TYR A 63 -7.16 -7.75 -7.58
N ALA A 64 -7.04 -7.92 -8.90
CA ALA A 64 -7.91 -8.80 -9.68
C ALA A 64 -7.69 -10.28 -9.35
N ASP A 65 -6.43 -10.72 -9.33
CA ASP A 65 -6.04 -12.11 -9.08
C ASP A 65 -6.39 -12.56 -7.66
N PHE A 66 -6.17 -11.68 -6.68
CA PHE A 66 -6.41 -11.97 -5.28
C PHE A 66 -7.80 -11.54 -4.77
N ARG A 67 -8.73 -11.20 -5.67
CA ARG A 67 -10.06 -10.66 -5.30
C ARG A 67 -10.85 -11.57 -4.35
N ILE A 68 -10.74 -12.89 -4.52
CA ILE A 68 -11.45 -13.90 -3.72
C ILE A 68 -10.68 -14.31 -2.45
N VAL A 69 -9.41 -13.93 -2.36
CA VAL A 69 -8.53 -14.30 -1.25
C VAL A 69 -8.75 -13.29 -0.12
N PRO A 70 -8.96 -13.73 1.14
CA PRO A 70 -9.02 -12.83 2.29
C PRO A 70 -7.75 -11.99 2.38
N VAL A 71 -7.88 -10.70 2.72
CA VAL A 71 -6.74 -9.75 2.73
C VAL A 71 -5.53 -10.25 3.53
N GLN A 72 -5.77 -10.94 4.65
CA GLN A 72 -4.72 -11.49 5.52
C GLN A 72 -3.91 -12.63 4.87
N ALA A 73 -4.46 -13.30 3.87
CA ALA A 73 -3.84 -14.41 3.14
C ALA A 73 -3.22 -13.97 1.81
N ARG A 74 -3.28 -12.67 1.48
CA ARG A 74 -2.68 -12.13 0.26
C ARG A 74 -1.18 -11.87 0.48
N PRO A 75 -0.36 -12.00 -0.57
CA PRO A 75 1.06 -11.64 -0.55
C PRO A 75 1.31 -10.11 -0.50
N PHE A 76 0.25 -9.32 -0.39
CA PHE A 76 0.27 -7.89 -0.16
C PHE A 76 -0.95 -7.45 0.64
N MET A 77 -0.84 -6.36 1.39
CA MET A 77 -1.99 -5.76 2.08
C MET A 77 -1.78 -4.27 2.37
N PRO A 78 -2.85 -3.50 2.64
CA PRO A 78 -2.71 -2.12 3.10
C PRO A 78 -1.95 -2.03 4.42
N LEU A 79 -1.10 -1.01 4.58
CA LEU A 79 -0.34 -0.77 5.81
C LEU A 79 -1.23 -0.73 7.06
N ALA A 80 -2.41 -0.09 6.97
CA ALA A 80 -3.37 -0.05 8.08
C ALA A 80 -3.84 -1.45 8.52
N VAL A 81 -4.00 -2.38 7.57
CA VAL A 81 -4.36 -3.77 7.87
C VAL A 81 -3.17 -4.50 8.49
N PHE A 82 -1.98 -4.32 7.93
CA PHE A 82 -0.74 -4.88 8.49
C PHE A 82 -0.54 -4.45 9.94
N LEU A 83 -0.62 -3.16 10.24
CA LEU A 83 -0.47 -2.63 11.61
C LEU A 83 -1.52 -3.21 12.57
N ARG A 84 -2.75 -3.44 12.10
CA ARG A 84 -3.79 -4.09 12.91
C ARG A 84 -3.43 -5.54 13.23
N VAL A 85 -2.99 -6.30 12.22
CA VAL A 85 -2.55 -7.70 12.39
C VAL A 85 -1.36 -7.80 13.35
N VAL A 86 -0.40 -6.89 13.22
CA VAL A 86 0.75 -6.78 14.15
C VAL A 86 0.28 -6.48 15.57
N ALA A 87 -0.64 -5.52 15.74
CA ALA A 87 -1.16 -5.15 17.06
C ALA A 87 -1.92 -6.30 17.75
N GLU A 88 -2.53 -7.21 16.97
CA GLU A 88 -3.18 -8.41 17.48
C GLU A 88 -2.17 -9.52 17.89
N GLN A 89 -0.90 -9.41 17.50
CA GLN A 89 0.14 -10.41 17.77
C GLN A 89 1.30 -9.83 18.60
N GLU A 90 1.24 -10.01 19.93
CA GLU A 90 2.20 -9.44 20.88
C GLU A 90 3.68 -9.77 20.55
N GLU A 91 3.96 -11.00 20.11
CA GLU A 91 5.32 -11.42 19.73
C GLU A 91 5.86 -10.62 18.54
N ILE A 92 5.03 -10.39 17.52
CA ILE A 92 5.40 -9.62 16.33
C ILE A 92 5.53 -8.14 16.69
N ALA A 93 4.59 -7.61 17.47
CA ALA A 93 4.62 -6.24 17.95
C ALA A 93 5.91 -5.93 18.73
N ARG A 94 6.34 -6.86 19.60
CA ARG A 94 7.62 -6.73 20.33
C ARG A 94 8.82 -6.72 19.39
N ARG A 95 8.88 -7.65 18.43
CA ARG A 95 9.99 -7.71 17.46
C ARG A 95 10.07 -6.44 16.61
N MET A 96 8.93 -5.88 16.21
CA MET A 96 8.89 -4.62 15.47
C MET A 96 9.31 -3.40 16.29
N GLN A 97 9.21 -3.44 17.62
CA GLN A 97 9.76 -2.39 18.49
C GLN A 97 11.28 -2.48 18.65
N GLU A 98 11.84 -3.69 18.55
CA GLU A 98 13.28 -3.92 18.63
C GLU A 98 13.97 -3.56 17.29
N GLU A 99 13.33 -3.89 16.17
CA GLU A 99 13.84 -3.63 14.83
C GLU A 99 12.71 -3.23 13.89
N THR A 100 12.63 -1.93 13.57
CA THR A 100 11.66 -1.41 12.61
C THR A 100 12.05 -1.92 11.20
N PRO A 101 11.17 -2.68 10.52
CA PRO A 101 11.49 -3.20 9.20
C PRO A 101 11.63 -2.07 8.18
N VAL A 102 12.46 -2.29 7.16
CA VAL A 102 12.74 -1.31 6.12
C VAL A 102 11.79 -1.55 4.95
N ILE A 103 11.23 -0.47 4.41
CA ILE A 103 10.38 -0.51 3.23
C ILE A 103 11.13 0.09 2.05
N GLU A 104 11.16 -0.62 0.92
CA GLU A 104 11.55 -0.06 -0.37
C GLU A 104 10.31 0.42 -1.13
N VAL A 105 10.27 1.70 -1.48
CA VAL A 105 9.23 2.26 -2.35
C VAL A 105 9.51 1.80 -3.77
N LEU A 106 8.58 1.07 -4.39
CA LEU A 106 8.72 0.58 -5.76
C LEU A 106 7.99 1.46 -6.77
N GLU A 107 6.82 1.94 -6.39
CA GLU A 107 5.94 2.72 -7.27
C GLU A 107 5.14 3.73 -6.45
N THR A 108 4.83 4.87 -7.07
CA THR A 108 3.85 5.83 -6.56
C THR A 108 2.76 6.04 -7.60
N GLY A 109 1.53 6.23 -7.14
CA GLY A 109 0.36 6.16 -7.99
C GLY A 109 -0.85 6.90 -7.46
N MET A 110 -1.94 6.84 -8.22
CA MET A 110 -3.27 7.26 -7.83
C MET A 110 -4.22 6.06 -7.91
N ILE A 111 -4.95 5.80 -6.82
CA ILE A 111 -6.08 4.89 -6.76
C ILE A 111 -7.33 5.71 -6.94
N ASP A 112 -8.09 5.36 -7.96
CA ASP A 112 -9.43 5.86 -8.17
C ASP A 112 -10.42 4.84 -7.61
N ARG A 113 -11.19 5.25 -6.60
CA ARG A 113 -12.29 4.46 -6.06
C ARG A 113 -13.60 5.19 -6.30
N CYS A 114 -14.46 4.59 -7.14
CA CYS A 114 -15.86 4.92 -7.17
C CYS A 114 -16.57 4.21 -6.00
N SER A 115 -17.25 4.97 -5.14
CA SER A 115 -18.16 4.42 -4.13
C SER A 115 -19.49 5.15 -4.22
N GLY A 116 -20.44 4.59 -4.97
CA GLY A 116 -21.68 5.27 -5.33
C GLY A 116 -21.42 6.55 -6.13
N CYS A 117 -22.00 7.68 -5.73
CA CYS A 117 -21.83 8.97 -6.43
C CYS A 117 -20.53 9.72 -6.09
N VAL A 118 -19.65 9.16 -5.26
CA VAL A 118 -18.42 9.84 -4.84
C VAL A 118 -17.22 9.22 -5.56
N HIS A 119 -16.57 10.05 -6.37
CA HIS A 119 -15.29 9.76 -7.00
C HIS A 119 -14.18 10.14 -6.02
N CYS A 120 -13.48 9.15 -5.49
CA CYS A 120 -12.40 9.33 -4.52
C CYS A 120 -11.07 8.96 -5.18
N VAL A 121 -10.32 9.96 -5.62
CA VAL A 121 -8.94 9.78 -6.04
C VAL A 121 -8.04 9.95 -4.82
N LYS A 122 -7.22 8.94 -4.54
CA LYS A 122 -6.21 8.97 -3.49
C LYS A 122 -4.85 8.57 -4.04
N GLN A 123 -3.83 9.26 -3.59
CA GLN A 123 -2.45 8.84 -3.84
C GLN A 123 -2.16 7.49 -3.16
N TYR A 124 -1.31 6.67 -3.77
CA TYR A 124 -0.77 5.46 -3.16
C TYR A 124 0.72 5.26 -3.39
N ILE A 125 1.28 4.38 -2.57
CA ILE A 125 2.63 3.89 -2.68
C ILE A 125 2.60 2.37 -2.66
N LYS A 126 3.31 1.74 -3.60
CA LYS A 126 3.64 0.32 -3.59
C LYS A 126 4.98 0.15 -2.87
N GLY A 127 4.96 -0.48 -1.70
CA GLY A 127 6.15 -0.72 -0.89
C GLY A 127 6.47 -2.20 -0.75
N LEU A 128 7.74 -2.57 -0.81
CA LEU A 128 8.24 -3.91 -0.49
C LEU A 128 8.81 -3.91 0.93
N LEU A 129 8.34 -4.81 1.79
CA LEU A 129 8.91 -5.06 3.10
C LEU A 129 10.21 -5.88 2.94
N LEU A 130 11.33 -5.37 3.46
CA LEU A 130 12.65 -6.00 3.43
C LEU A 130 13.02 -6.69 4.74
#